data_AF-A0A3D0HWH9-F1
#
_entry.id   AF-A0A3D0HWH9-F1
#
_cell.length_a   1.000
_cell.length_b   1.000
_cell.length_c   1.000
_cell.angle_alpha   90.00
_cell.angle_beta   90.00
_cell.angle_gamma   90.00
#
_symmetry.space_group_name_H-M   'P 1'
#
loop_
_entity.id
_entity.type
_entity.pdbx_description
1 polymer ?
#
loop_
_entity_poly.entity_id
_entity_poly.type
_entity_poly.pdbx_seq_one_letter_code
_entity_poly.pdbx_strand_id
1 'polypeptide(L)'
;MKFNPIRWNKFLVRRLITPWRCNSVAMTTQLPVYTVSNNCQDCYKCIRQCPVKAIRVEHSRAGIIEDLCISCGHCTVVCPAGAKRYRSDLQLVTSWIDAGEEVVLSVAPSIYAFIGGGQQEIIDHLWSLGFSRVSETAWGAVQTSKATAQWLENFVGNVAISTACPSVVSLVEKYYPQFIHSLAPVASPMLMHGAMLKRAFGADVKVVFAGPCIAKKLEASCGHGEIDATLTISELLQLPSVRPPDSHHVQGWYPGAADGSSRCYPLEGGMIGSIDFRNLTFQPAAFSGLQTCMKILDDLSLAPLSESVFLELLACEGGCFMGPGTPTAGSAIRRKRGIERKSDDVNLSIAHFDIPEVLPDRAGLPTGNITHCVYSETDVISALESVGKHTLSDELNCGGCGYDCCREFAIALLEGKAERTMCVSYMRRVAQDKASVLLEKMPYGVVIVDDKLRIVDANRNFATMLGAEIEEAFEARPGLESADLRKIIGFYKIFSSSISTGEEIVEHDIRQGDQYFHVSIVTILKYKLVCGIMQNMKDERTRREMATDRVQQVITQNMKVVQQIAFLLGENAAFTETMLNSVIDSHDAG
;
A
#
# COMPACT_ATOMS: atom_id res chain seq x y z
N MET A 1 -76.68 7.19 3.89
CA MET A 1 -76.04 6.93 5.19
C MET A 1 -74.58 7.38 5.11
N LYS A 2 -74.24 8.28 6.03
CA LYS A 2 -72.97 8.95 6.38
C LYS A 2 -71.64 8.42 5.82
N PHE A 3 -70.86 9.36 5.27
CA PHE A 3 -69.39 9.39 5.24
C PHE A 3 -68.81 9.43 6.67
N ASN A 4 -67.72 8.69 6.93
CA ASN A 4 -66.63 9.13 7.82
C ASN A 4 -65.32 8.33 7.56
N PRO A 5 -64.12 8.94 7.69
CA PRO A 5 -62.83 8.41 7.24
C PRO A 5 -62.04 7.74 8.39
N ILE A 6 -61.12 6.84 8.05
CA ILE A 6 -60.22 6.15 9.02
C ILE A 6 -58.78 6.35 8.52
N ARG A 7 -58.09 7.34 9.09
CA ARG A 7 -57.03 7.23 10.12
C ARG A 7 -55.72 6.62 9.61
N TRP A 8 -54.80 7.52 9.30
CA TRP A 8 -53.35 7.30 9.36
C TRP A 8 -52.96 6.83 10.77
N ASN A 9 -52.23 5.72 10.87
CA ASN A 9 -51.55 5.37 12.12
C ASN A 9 -50.11 4.92 11.86
N LYS A 10 -49.22 5.62 12.55
CA LYS A 10 -47.77 5.42 12.63
C LYS A 10 -47.44 4.00 13.09
N PHE A 11 -46.57 3.31 12.37
CA PHE A 11 -45.76 2.24 12.95
C PHE A 11 -44.28 2.54 12.70
N LEU A 12 -43.59 2.80 13.81
CA LEU A 12 -42.13 2.88 13.92
C LEU A 12 -41.50 1.61 13.33
N VAL A 13 -40.63 1.76 12.33
CA VAL A 13 -39.61 0.76 12.01
C VAL A 13 -38.30 1.23 12.62
N ARG A 14 -38.11 0.93 13.92
CA ARG A 14 -36.77 0.77 14.49
C ARG A 14 -36.20 -0.52 13.92
N ARG A 15 -35.50 -0.46 12.78
CA ARG A 15 -34.62 -1.56 12.36
C ARG A 15 -33.34 -1.45 13.17
N LEU A 16 -33.18 -2.39 14.09
CA LEU A 16 -31.96 -2.67 14.82
C LEU A 16 -30.82 -2.89 13.82
N ILE A 17 -29.78 -2.08 13.98
CA ILE A 17 -28.47 -2.26 13.36
C ILE A 17 -27.88 -3.52 14.00
N THR A 18 -27.84 -4.62 13.25
CA THR A 18 -27.00 -5.77 13.57
C THR A 18 -25.77 -5.74 12.66
N PRO A 19 -24.54 -5.76 13.20
CA PRO A 19 -23.33 -5.86 12.39
C PRO A 19 -23.33 -7.23 11.70
N TRP A 20 -23.14 -7.22 10.38
CA TRP A 20 -23.02 -8.42 9.57
C TRP A 20 -21.89 -9.29 10.10
N ARG A 21 -22.24 -10.40 10.74
CA ARG A 21 -21.31 -11.51 10.98
C ARG A 21 -21.13 -12.26 9.67
N CYS A 22 -19.92 -12.13 9.14
CA CYS A 22 -19.39 -12.93 8.05
C CYS A 22 -19.48 -14.42 8.42
N ASN A 23 -20.20 -15.20 7.62
CA ASN A 23 -20.03 -16.66 7.55
C ASN A 23 -20.72 -17.18 6.29
N SER A 24 -19.94 -17.43 5.23
CA SER A 24 -20.21 -18.50 4.27
C SER A 24 -18.97 -18.78 3.41
N VAL A 25 -18.29 -19.87 3.78
CA VAL A 25 -17.49 -20.79 2.94
C VAL A 25 -16.38 -20.14 2.09
N ALA A 26 -15.20 -20.09 2.68
CA ALA A 26 -13.96 -19.69 2.01
C ALA A 26 -13.39 -20.84 1.16
N MET A 27 -13.37 -20.67 -0.16
CA MET A 27 -12.11 -20.89 -0.87
C MET A 27 -11.40 -19.55 -0.85
N THR A 28 -10.39 -19.42 0.02
CA THR A 28 -9.58 -18.21 0.14
C THR A 28 -8.72 -18.04 -1.11
N THR A 29 -9.28 -17.47 -2.18
CA THR A 29 -8.48 -16.82 -3.23
C THR A 29 -7.91 -15.54 -2.63
N GLN A 30 -6.84 -15.70 -1.84
CA GLN A 30 -6.15 -14.60 -1.20
C GLN A 30 -5.68 -13.61 -2.27
N LEU A 31 -6.00 -12.32 -2.09
CA LEU A 31 -5.57 -11.31 -3.03
C LEU A 31 -4.04 -11.34 -3.21
N PRO A 32 -3.55 -11.16 -4.45
CA PRO A 32 -2.13 -11.20 -4.71
C PRO A 32 -1.41 -9.97 -4.15
N VAL A 33 -2.10 -8.92 -3.69
CA VAL A 33 -1.49 -7.71 -3.14
C VAL A 33 -1.80 -7.61 -1.64
N TYR A 34 -0.78 -7.33 -0.83
CA TYR A 34 -0.91 -7.21 0.62
C TYR A 34 -0.01 -6.11 1.18
N THR A 35 -0.14 -5.84 2.50
CA THR A 35 0.69 -4.85 3.20
C THR A 35 1.51 -5.50 4.29
N VAL A 36 2.82 -5.29 4.28
CA VAL A 36 3.70 -5.61 5.41
C VAL A 36 3.59 -4.49 6.44
N SER A 37 2.80 -4.73 7.49
CA SER A 37 2.39 -3.72 8.47
C SER A 37 3.55 -2.97 9.12
N ASN A 38 4.66 -3.63 9.42
CA ASN A 38 5.80 -3.02 10.12
C ASN A 38 6.64 -2.09 9.22
N ASN A 39 6.42 -2.11 7.90
CA ASN A 39 7.15 -1.26 6.97
C ASN A 39 6.34 -0.02 6.58
N CYS A 40 5.05 0.06 6.91
CA CYS A 40 4.20 1.18 6.50
C CYS A 40 4.55 2.45 7.29
N GLN A 41 4.81 3.54 6.57
CA GLN A 41 5.16 4.86 7.12
C GLN A 41 4.05 5.87 6.83
N ASP A 42 2.77 5.46 6.95
CA ASP A 42 1.55 6.32 6.96
C ASP A 42 1.46 7.52 5.97
N CYS A 43 2.22 7.50 4.87
CA CYS A 43 2.33 8.63 3.95
C CYS A 43 1.15 8.81 2.98
N TYR A 44 0.18 7.89 3.04
CA TYR A 44 -1.04 7.81 2.22
C TYR A 44 -0.85 7.81 0.69
N LYS A 45 0.38 7.68 0.17
CA LYS A 45 0.65 7.69 -1.27
C LYS A 45 -0.09 6.58 -2.01
N CYS A 46 -0.20 5.39 -1.42
CA CYS A 46 -0.95 4.30 -2.00
C CYS A 46 -2.46 4.61 -2.13
N ILE A 47 -3.04 5.37 -1.19
CA ILE A 47 -4.46 5.78 -1.23
C ILE A 47 -4.67 6.78 -2.37
N ARG A 48 -3.80 7.79 -2.50
CA ARG A 48 -3.85 8.77 -3.60
C ARG A 48 -3.83 8.11 -4.97
N GLN A 49 -3.01 7.07 -5.10
CA GLN A 49 -2.74 6.41 -6.38
C GLN A 49 -3.65 5.21 -6.64
N CYS A 50 -4.54 4.84 -5.71
CA CYS A 50 -5.49 3.77 -5.93
C CYS A 50 -6.73 4.34 -6.64
N PRO A 51 -6.98 4.01 -7.92
CA PRO A 51 -8.07 4.63 -8.69
C PRO A 51 -9.46 4.28 -8.14
N VAL A 52 -9.58 3.11 -7.50
CA VAL A 52 -10.82 2.61 -6.92
C VAL A 52 -10.90 2.77 -5.39
N LYS A 53 -9.95 3.53 -4.81
CA LYS A 53 -9.82 3.81 -3.36
C LYS A 53 -10.00 2.56 -2.45
N ALA A 54 -9.47 1.42 -2.88
CA ALA A 54 -9.56 0.12 -2.19
C ALA A 54 -8.58 -0.05 -1.01
N ILE A 55 -8.15 1.04 -0.38
CA ILE A 55 -7.17 1.03 0.71
C ILE A 55 -7.78 1.74 1.91
N ARG A 56 -7.82 1.05 3.05
CA ARG A 56 -8.23 1.60 4.35
C ARG A 56 -7.02 1.90 5.22
N VAL A 57 -7.18 2.79 6.20
CA VAL A 57 -6.21 3.00 7.28
C VAL A 57 -6.82 2.54 8.59
N GLU A 58 -6.12 1.66 9.28
CA GLU A 58 -6.44 1.23 10.64
C GLU A 58 -5.17 1.25 11.48
N HIS A 59 -5.23 1.89 12.65
CA HIS A 59 -4.09 2.10 13.54
C HIS A 59 -2.89 2.73 12.81
N SER A 60 -3.17 3.74 11.99
CA SER A 60 -2.15 4.43 11.17
C SER A 60 -1.41 3.51 10.19
N ARG A 61 -2.03 2.40 9.77
CA ARG A 61 -1.45 1.46 8.79
C ARG A 61 -2.42 1.24 7.64
N ALA A 62 -1.89 1.31 6.42
CA ALA A 62 -2.69 1.12 5.22
C ALA A 62 -2.97 -0.37 4.96
N GLY A 63 -4.22 -0.82 5.05
CA GLY A 63 -4.69 -2.15 4.65
C GLY A 63 -5.38 -2.14 3.29
N ILE A 64 -5.50 -3.30 2.64
CA ILE A 64 -6.25 -3.45 1.38
C ILE A 64 -7.65 -3.96 1.72
N ILE A 65 -8.67 -3.40 1.08
CA ILE A 65 -10.06 -3.85 1.18
C ILE A 65 -10.28 -4.82 0.04
N GLU A 66 -10.45 -6.10 0.35
CA GLU A 66 -10.36 -7.15 -0.66
C GLU A 66 -11.47 -7.05 -1.72
N ASP A 67 -12.68 -6.80 -1.26
CA ASP A 67 -13.87 -6.67 -2.10
C ASP A 67 -13.76 -5.52 -3.11
N LEU A 68 -13.05 -4.44 -2.77
CA LEU A 68 -12.87 -3.27 -3.64
C LEU A 68 -11.66 -3.41 -4.56
N CYS A 69 -10.64 -4.17 -4.18
CA CYS A 69 -9.39 -4.24 -4.94
C CYS A 69 -9.60 -4.91 -6.30
N ILE A 70 -9.09 -4.29 -7.37
CA ILE A 70 -9.05 -4.86 -8.73
C ILE A 70 -7.69 -5.52 -9.04
N SER A 71 -6.86 -5.75 -8.02
CA SER A 71 -5.53 -6.40 -8.12
C SER A 71 -4.55 -5.77 -9.11
N CYS A 72 -4.75 -4.51 -9.50
CA CYS A 72 -3.93 -3.88 -10.54
C CYS A 72 -2.46 -3.76 -10.16
N GLY A 73 -2.12 -3.80 -8.87
CA GLY A 73 -0.74 -3.80 -8.38
C GLY A 73 -0.04 -2.44 -8.36
N HIS A 74 -0.67 -1.37 -8.84
CA HIS A 74 -0.03 -0.04 -8.89
C HIS A 74 0.48 0.44 -7.52
N CYS A 75 -0.24 0.12 -6.44
CA CYS A 75 0.16 0.47 -5.07
C CYS A 75 1.51 -0.13 -4.62
N THR A 76 1.94 -1.27 -5.20
CA THR A 76 3.25 -1.89 -4.88
C THR A 76 4.41 -1.12 -5.51
N VAL A 77 4.17 -0.48 -6.66
CA VAL A 77 5.18 0.30 -7.39
C VAL A 77 5.37 1.68 -6.76
N VAL A 78 4.29 2.32 -6.32
CA VAL A 78 4.36 3.71 -5.81
C VAL A 78 4.76 3.81 -4.34
N CYS A 79 4.71 2.71 -3.58
CA CYS A 79 4.96 2.69 -2.15
C CYS A 79 6.44 2.97 -1.85
N PRO A 80 6.79 4.13 -1.25
CA PRO A 80 8.19 4.49 -1.03
C PRO A 80 8.86 3.64 0.05
N ALA A 81 8.09 3.12 1.00
CA ALA A 81 8.59 2.30 2.10
C ALA A 81 8.68 0.80 1.76
N GLY A 82 8.29 0.38 0.54
CA GLY A 82 8.24 -1.04 0.16
C GLY A 82 7.28 -1.89 1.00
N ALA A 83 6.29 -1.24 1.63
CA ALA A 83 5.32 -1.89 2.52
C ALA A 83 4.19 -2.59 1.75
N LYS A 84 3.81 -2.07 0.57
CA LYS A 84 2.87 -2.74 -0.33
C LYS A 84 3.64 -3.77 -1.15
N ARG A 85 3.30 -5.04 -1.01
CA ARG A 85 3.94 -6.17 -1.68
C ARG A 85 2.91 -7.03 -2.37
N TYR A 86 3.39 -8.01 -3.12
CA TYR A 86 2.54 -8.99 -3.77
C TYR A 86 3.01 -10.43 -3.52
N ARG A 87 2.11 -11.39 -3.70
CA ARG A 87 2.34 -12.83 -3.56
C ARG A 87 3.44 -13.25 -4.52
N SER A 88 4.47 -13.92 -4.00
CA SER A 88 5.54 -14.45 -4.82
C SER A 88 5.40 -15.96 -4.95
N ASP A 89 5.41 -16.44 -6.20
CA ASP A 89 5.39 -17.86 -6.52
C ASP A 89 6.82 -18.35 -6.84
N LEU A 90 7.84 -17.50 -6.66
CA LEU A 90 9.23 -17.76 -7.02
C LEU A 90 9.78 -19.01 -6.33
N GLN A 91 9.61 -19.12 -5.01
CA GLN A 91 10.11 -20.28 -4.24
C GLN A 91 9.40 -21.58 -4.62
N LEU A 92 8.12 -21.52 -4.98
CA LEU A 92 7.36 -22.68 -5.43
C LEU A 92 7.87 -23.18 -6.78
N VAL A 93 8.14 -22.26 -7.72
CA VAL A 93 8.70 -22.63 -9.03
C VAL A 93 10.12 -23.17 -8.88
N THR A 94 10.96 -22.54 -8.05
CA THR A 94 12.31 -23.02 -7.77
C THR A 94 12.30 -24.43 -7.19
N SER A 95 11.39 -24.73 -6.25
CA SER A 95 11.33 -26.08 -5.67
C SER A 95 10.91 -27.16 -6.67
N TRP A 96 10.03 -26.86 -7.64
CA TRP A 96 9.71 -27.79 -8.73
C TRP A 96 10.90 -28.03 -9.66
N ILE A 97 11.63 -26.96 -10.01
CA ILE A 97 12.83 -27.06 -10.85
C ILE A 97 13.91 -27.90 -10.14
N ASP A 98 14.17 -27.64 -8.86
CA ASP A 98 15.17 -28.36 -8.06
C ASP A 98 14.79 -29.84 -7.85
N ALA A 99 13.50 -30.14 -7.78
CA ALA A 99 12.99 -31.50 -7.69
C ALA A 99 13.02 -32.27 -9.03
N GLY A 100 13.34 -31.60 -10.14
CA GLY A 100 13.36 -32.21 -11.47
C GLY A 100 11.98 -32.51 -12.06
N GLU A 101 10.95 -31.82 -11.57
CA GLU A 101 9.57 -31.94 -12.08
C GLU A 101 9.46 -31.45 -13.54
N GLU A 102 8.45 -31.90 -14.28
CA GLU A 102 8.20 -31.38 -15.63
C GLU A 102 7.54 -29.99 -15.55
N VAL A 103 8.36 -28.93 -15.61
CA VAL A 103 7.91 -27.53 -15.55
C VAL A 103 7.94 -26.89 -16.93
N VAL A 104 6.77 -26.46 -17.43
CA VAL A 104 6.58 -25.81 -18.72
C VAL A 104 6.36 -24.31 -18.51
N LEU A 105 7.19 -23.48 -19.11
CA LEU A 105 7.07 -22.02 -19.04
C LEU A 105 6.21 -21.47 -20.18
N SER A 106 5.17 -20.74 -19.83
CA SER A 106 4.40 -19.85 -20.72
C SER A 106 4.86 -18.39 -20.50
N VAL A 107 5.72 -17.86 -21.37
CA VAL A 107 6.25 -16.49 -21.21
C VAL A 107 5.44 -15.48 -22.02
N ALA A 108 5.08 -14.35 -21.42
CA ALA A 108 4.34 -13.28 -22.10
C ALA A 108 5.24 -12.54 -23.12
N PRO A 109 4.70 -12.05 -24.26
CA PRO A 109 5.49 -11.34 -25.27
C PRO A 109 6.19 -10.07 -24.77
N SER A 110 5.76 -9.55 -23.61
CA SER A 110 6.46 -8.44 -22.94
C SER A 110 7.92 -8.77 -22.60
N ILE A 111 8.34 -10.04 -22.61
CA ILE A 111 9.73 -10.44 -22.37
C ILE A 111 10.73 -9.73 -23.30
N TYR A 112 10.35 -9.47 -24.56
CA TYR A 112 11.17 -8.75 -25.54
C TYR A 112 11.46 -7.30 -25.15
N ALA A 113 10.71 -6.74 -24.20
CA ALA A 113 11.01 -5.42 -23.65
C ALA A 113 12.17 -5.42 -22.64
N PHE A 114 12.47 -6.57 -22.03
CA PHE A 114 13.36 -6.67 -20.88
C PHE A 114 14.62 -7.49 -21.14
N ILE A 115 14.54 -8.45 -22.06
CA ILE A 115 15.67 -9.26 -22.50
C ILE A 115 16.00 -8.83 -23.93
N GLY A 116 17.25 -8.41 -24.14
CA GLY A 116 17.77 -8.13 -25.47
C GLY A 116 18.08 -9.41 -26.23
N GLY A 117 18.35 -9.29 -27.53
CA GLY A 117 18.80 -10.41 -28.34
C GLY A 117 17.78 -10.97 -29.32
N GLY A 118 18.17 -12.06 -29.97
CA GLY A 118 17.34 -12.86 -30.88
C GLY A 118 16.26 -13.65 -30.16
N GLN A 119 15.25 -14.14 -30.90
CA GLN A 119 14.24 -15.05 -30.33
C GLN A 119 14.91 -16.29 -29.72
N GLN A 120 15.88 -16.87 -30.43
CA GLN A 120 16.61 -18.04 -29.97
C GLN A 120 17.42 -17.77 -28.70
N GLU A 121 18.09 -16.62 -28.60
CA GLU A 121 18.86 -16.23 -27.41
C GLU A 121 17.95 -16.11 -26.17
N ILE A 122 16.73 -15.61 -26.35
CA ILE A 122 15.74 -15.55 -25.27
C ILE A 122 15.27 -16.95 -24.88
N ILE A 123 14.98 -17.81 -25.85
CA ILE A 123 14.60 -19.21 -25.61
C ILE A 123 15.69 -19.95 -24.83
N ASP A 124 16.94 -19.83 -25.28
CA ASP A 124 18.10 -20.47 -24.67
C ASP A 124 18.32 -19.95 -23.24
N HIS A 125 18.17 -18.64 -23.03
CA HIS A 125 18.23 -18.04 -21.70
C HIS A 125 17.14 -18.60 -20.78
N LEU A 126 15.87 -18.61 -21.20
CA LEU A 126 14.76 -19.13 -20.39
C LEU A 126 14.94 -20.62 -20.11
N TRP A 127 15.40 -21.39 -21.09
CA TRP A 127 15.70 -22.81 -20.91
C TRP A 127 16.85 -23.02 -19.91
N SER A 128 17.86 -22.14 -19.89
CA SER A 128 18.96 -22.21 -18.91
C SER A 128 18.50 -22.11 -17.45
N LEU A 129 17.31 -21.52 -17.19
CA LEU A 129 16.72 -21.35 -15.85
C LEU A 129 16.16 -22.66 -15.28
N GLY A 130 16.11 -23.74 -16.05
CA GLY A 130 15.73 -25.07 -15.58
C GLY A 130 14.34 -25.55 -16.01
N PHE A 131 13.57 -24.73 -16.74
CA PHE A 131 12.29 -25.15 -17.30
C PHE A 131 12.46 -26.29 -18.31
N SER A 132 11.66 -27.35 -18.21
CA SER A 132 11.69 -28.48 -19.13
C SER A 132 11.35 -28.06 -20.56
N ARG A 133 10.43 -27.09 -20.70
CA ARG A 133 10.00 -26.52 -21.98
C ARG A 133 9.68 -25.04 -21.82
N VAL A 134 9.85 -24.26 -22.90
CA VAL A 134 9.51 -22.84 -22.95
C VAL A 134 8.63 -22.55 -24.16
N SER A 135 7.56 -21.81 -23.94
CA SER A 135 6.54 -21.46 -24.94
C SER A 135 6.11 -20.00 -24.81
N GLU A 136 5.71 -19.40 -25.91
CA GLU A 136 5.28 -18.00 -25.98
C GLU A 136 3.76 -17.87 -25.82
N THR A 137 3.31 -17.04 -24.89
CA THR A 137 1.89 -16.77 -24.63
C THR A 137 1.17 -16.10 -25.80
N ALA A 138 1.91 -15.52 -26.75
CA ALA A 138 1.33 -15.02 -28.01
C ALA A 138 0.53 -16.11 -28.75
N TRP A 139 0.85 -17.39 -28.56
CA TRP A 139 0.08 -18.48 -29.15
C TRP A 139 -1.35 -18.55 -28.59
N GLY A 140 -1.51 -18.36 -27.27
CA GLY A 140 -2.83 -18.17 -26.67
C GLY A 140 -3.51 -16.89 -27.14
N ALA A 141 -2.74 -15.84 -27.42
CA ALA A 141 -3.27 -14.57 -27.90
C ALA A 141 -3.90 -14.67 -29.31
N VAL A 142 -3.30 -15.47 -30.21
CA VAL A 142 -3.91 -15.82 -31.51
C VAL A 142 -5.30 -16.42 -31.31
N GLN A 143 -5.42 -17.40 -30.39
CA GLN A 143 -6.69 -18.08 -30.14
C GLN A 143 -7.71 -17.16 -29.44
N THR A 144 -7.28 -16.33 -28.49
CA THR A 144 -8.14 -15.31 -27.87
C THR A 144 -8.66 -14.33 -28.91
N SER A 145 -7.82 -13.86 -29.84
CA SER A 145 -8.23 -12.96 -30.94
C SER A 145 -9.27 -13.62 -31.83
N LYS A 146 -9.00 -14.85 -32.28
CA LYS A 146 -9.91 -15.62 -33.14
C LYS A 146 -11.26 -15.85 -32.47
N ALA A 147 -11.27 -16.29 -31.22
CA ALA A 147 -12.51 -16.52 -30.46
C ALA A 147 -13.27 -15.20 -30.22
N THR A 148 -12.57 -14.08 -30.01
CA THR A 148 -13.21 -12.77 -29.88
C THR A 148 -13.85 -12.34 -31.19
N ALA A 149 -13.18 -12.53 -32.33
CA ALA A 149 -13.74 -12.22 -33.64
C ALA A 149 -15.02 -13.04 -33.91
N GLN A 150 -15.00 -14.35 -33.62
CA GLN A 150 -16.17 -15.23 -33.75
C GLN A 150 -17.33 -14.82 -32.85
N TRP A 151 -17.04 -14.37 -31.62
CA TRP A 151 -18.06 -13.84 -30.73
C TRP A 151 -18.66 -12.53 -31.27
N LEU A 152 -17.84 -11.62 -31.80
CA LEU A 152 -18.29 -10.35 -32.38
C LEU A 152 -19.21 -10.52 -33.59
N GLU A 153 -19.05 -11.59 -34.38
CA GLU A 153 -19.95 -11.90 -35.51
C GLU A 153 -21.41 -12.08 -35.07
N ASN A 154 -21.64 -12.56 -33.85
CA ASN A 154 -22.97 -12.89 -33.33
C ASN A 154 -23.38 -12.01 -32.14
N PHE A 155 -22.51 -11.14 -31.66
CA PHE A 155 -22.77 -10.30 -30.49
C PHE A 155 -23.81 -9.21 -30.81
N VAL A 156 -24.83 -9.10 -29.96
CA VAL A 156 -25.89 -8.10 -30.08
C VAL A 156 -25.68 -7.03 -29.02
N GLY A 157 -25.17 -5.88 -29.44
CA GLY A 157 -24.96 -4.72 -28.58
C GLY A 157 -24.04 -3.69 -29.24
N ASN A 158 -24.13 -2.43 -28.81
CA ASN A 158 -23.29 -1.36 -29.40
C ASN A 158 -21.90 -1.28 -28.77
N VAL A 159 -21.68 -1.90 -27.61
CA VAL A 159 -20.41 -1.82 -26.89
C VAL A 159 -19.94 -3.23 -26.56
N ALA A 160 -18.80 -3.60 -27.12
CA ALA A 160 -18.08 -4.83 -26.84
C ALA A 160 -16.72 -4.50 -26.21
N ILE A 161 -16.30 -5.24 -25.18
CA ILE A 161 -15.10 -4.94 -24.38
C ILE A 161 -14.20 -6.17 -24.31
N SER A 162 -12.91 -5.99 -24.58
CA SER A 162 -11.89 -7.04 -24.47
C SER A 162 -11.70 -7.55 -23.03
N THR A 163 -11.30 -8.81 -22.86
CA THR A 163 -11.10 -9.46 -21.54
C THR A 163 -9.67 -9.91 -21.27
N ALA A 164 -8.70 -9.49 -22.09
CA ALA A 164 -7.30 -9.87 -21.91
C ALA A 164 -6.67 -9.26 -20.63
N CYS A 165 -7.15 -8.09 -20.18
CA CYS A 165 -6.69 -7.38 -19.00
C CYS A 165 -7.54 -7.73 -17.76
N PRO A 166 -7.07 -8.56 -16.81
CA PRO A 166 -7.86 -8.98 -15.65
C PRO A 166 -8.27 -7.81 -14.74
N SER A 167 -7.42 -6.79 -14.61
CA SER A 167 -7.75 -5.60 -13.82
C SER A 167 -8.93 -4.82 -14.40
N VAL A 168 -9.10 -4.79 -15.73
CA VAL A 168 -10.25 -4.15 -16.39
C VAL A 168 -11.50 -5.00 -16.23
N VAL A 169 -11.37 -6.33 -16.36
CA VAL A 169 -12.47 -7.27 -16.09
C VAL A 169 -13.00 -7.05 -14.67
N SER A 170 -12.12 -7.07 -13.66
CA SER A 170 -12.52 -6.80 -12.27
C SER A 170 -13.05 -5.38 -12.05
N LEU A 171 -12.57 -4.37 -12.80
CA LEU A 171 -13.11 -3.02 -12.75
C LEU A 171 -14.57 -3.01 -13.23
N VAL A 172 -14.85 -3.63 -14.37
CA VAL A 172 -16.21 -3.69 -14.94
C VAL A 172 -17.13 -4.49 -14.03
N GLU A 173 -16.71 -5.68 -13.58
CA GLU A 173 -17.53 -6.56 -12.74
C GLU A 173 -17.93 -5.91 -11.40
N LYS A 174 -17.04 -5.11 -10.81
CA LYS A 174 -17.25 -4.51 -9.47
C LYS A 174 -17.86 -3.11 -9.51
N TYR A 175 -17.41 -2.27 -10.46
CA TYR A 175 -17.71 -0.84 -10.48
C TYR A 175 -18.61 -0.41 -11.64
N TYR A 176 -18.65 -1.19 -12.73
CA TYR A 176 -19.49 -0.91 -13.90
C TYR A 176 -20.34 -2.12 -14.31
N PRO A 177 -21.15 -2.66 -13.38
CA PRO A 177 -21.90 -3.91 -13.59
C PRO A 177 -22.84 -3.86 -14.79
N GLN A 178 -23.29 -2.67 -15.21
CA GLN A 178 -24.08 -2.45 -16.42
C GLN A 178 -23.37 -2.89 -17.72
N PHE A 179 -22.03 -2.95 -17.73
CA PHE A 179 -21.24 -3.39 -18.89
C PHE A 179 -20.75 -4.85 -18.79
N ILE A 180 -21.22 -5.64 -17.81
CA ILE A 180 -20.83 -7.05 -17.69
C ILE A 180 -21.16 -7.84 -18.97
N HIS A 181 -22.32 -7.58 -19.58
CA HIS A 181 -22.73 -8.22 -20.84
C HIS A 181 -21.94 -7.73 -22.07
N SER A 182 -21.23 -6.61 -21.94
CA SER A 182 -20.31 -6.11 -22.98
C SER A 182 -18.95 -6.81 -22.94
N LEU A 183 -18.58 -7.49 -21.85
CA LEU A 183 -17.31 -8.20 -21.75
C LEU A 183 -17.33 -9.47 -22.61
N ALA A 184 -16.40 -9.59 -23.56
CA ALA A 184 -16.22 -10.78 -24.37
C ALA A 184 -16.10 -12.04 -23.47
N PRO A 185 -16.89 -13.10 -23.68
CA PRO A 185 -16.85 -14.32 -22.87
C PRO A 185 -15.68 -15.24 -23.28
N VAL A 186 -14.51 -14.66 -23.49
CA VAL A 186 -13.31 -15.33 -24.00
C VAL A 186 -12.23 -15.26 -22.93
N ALA A 187 -11.57 -16.40 -22.68
CA ALA A 187 -10.44 -16.45 -21.74
C ALA A 187 -9.25 -15.62 -22.24
N SER A 188 -8.47 -15.10 -21.30
CA SER A 188 -7.29 -14.32 -21.64
C SER A 188 -6.21 -15.19 -22.29
N PRO A 189 -5.22 -14.56 -22.98
CA PRO A 189 -4.13 -15.30 -23.60
C PRO A 189 -3.37 -16.22 -22.65
N MET A 190 -3.27 -15.86 -21.36
CA MET A 190 -2.61 -16.68 -20.34
C MET A 190 -3.36 -18.00 -20.12
N LEU A 191 -4.66 -17.92 -19.81
CA LEU A 191 -5.47 -19.09 -19.52
C LEU A 191 -5.62 -19.97 -20.77
N MET A 192 -5.86 -19.34 -21.92
CA MET A 192 -5.94 -20.03 -23.21
C MET A 192 -4.65 -20.81 -23.48
N HIS A 193 -3.49 -20.16 -23.35
CA HIS A 193 -2.21 -20.83 -23.57
C HIS A 193 -1.92 -21.92 -22.54
N GLY A 194 -2.25 -21.70 -21.26
CA GLY A 194 -2.11 -22.72 -20.22
C GLY A 194 -2.89 -23.99 -20.56
N ALA A 195 -4.15 -23.85 -20.96
CA ALA A 195 -4.98 -24.98 -21.40
C ALA A 195 -4.39 -25.70 -22.62
N MET A 196 -3.82 -24.95 -23.57
CA MET A 196 -3.16 -25.52 -24.74
C MET A 196 -1.92 -26.34 -24.35
N LEU A 197 -1.11 -25.85 -23.41
CA LEU A 197 0.06 -26.56 -22.90
C LEU A 197 -0.35 -27.82 -22.12
N LYS A 198 -1.35 -27.74 -21.25
CA LYS A 198 -1.91 -28.92 -20.54
C LYS A 198 -2.44 -29.97 -21.51
N ARG A 199 -3.09 -29.55 -22.61
CA ARG A 199 -3.56 -30.48 -23.65
C ARG A 199 -2.39 -31.10 -24.43
N ALA A 200 -1.35 -30.32 -24.72
CA ALA A 200 -0.20 -30.78 -25.49
C ALA A 200 0.70 -31.75 -24.72
N PHE A 201 0.84 -31.56 -23.40
CA PHE A 201 1.81 -32.29 -22.58
C PHE A 201 1.21 -33.16 -21.48
N GLY A 202 -0.10 -33.09 -21.26
CA GLY A 202 -0.80 -33.79 -20.18
C GLY A 202 -1.19 -32.86 -19.05
N ALA A 203 -2.25 -33.23 -18.32
CA ALA A 203 -2.82 -32.40 -17.26
C ALA A 203 -1.87 -32.23 -16.04
N ASP A 204 -0.97 -33.18 -15.83
CA ASP A 204 -0.11 -33.26 -14.65
C ASP A 204 1.14 -32.37 -14.70
N VAL A 205 1.55 -31.91 -15.89
CA VAL A 205 2.73 -31.04 -16.04
C VAL A 205 2.53 -29.73 -15.30
N LYS A 206 3.59 -29.15 -14.72
CA LYS A 206 3.49 -27.86 -14.03
C LYS A 206 3.62 -26.72 -15.03
N VAL A 207 2.54 -26.00 -15.29
CA VAL A 207 2.53 -24.84 -16.19
C VAL A 207 2.76 -23.57 -15.38
N VAL A 208 3.85 -22.87 -15.69
CA VAL A 208 4.21 -21.58 -15.07
C VAL A 208 3.98 -20.47 -16.07
N PHE A 209 3.14 -19.49 -15.74
CA PHE A 209 3.04 -18.26 -16.53
C PHE A 209 4.06 -17.23 -16.03
N ALA A 210 4.77 -16.56 -16.95
CA ALA A 210 5.61 -15.42 -16.62
C ALA A 210 5.20 -14.17 -17.41
N GLY A 211 4.80 -13.10 -16.72
CA GLY A 211 4.30 -11.90 -17.39
C GLY A 211 4.38 -10.62 -16.57
N PRO A 212 3.95 -9.47 -17.13
CA PRO A 212 4.25 -8.16 -16.55
C PRO A 212 3.21 -7.70 -15.51
N CYS A 213 2.23 -8.54 -15.18
CA CYS A 213 1.02 -8.14 -14.46
C CYS A 213 0.85 -8.93 -13.17
N ILE A 214 0.61 -8.22 -12.06
CA ILE A 214 0.32 -8.83 -10.76
C ILE A 214 -1.10 -9.42 -10.73
N ALA A 215 -2.08 -8.80 -11.39
CA ALA A 215 -3.45 -9.29 -11.44
C ALA A 215 -3.58 -10.68 -12.09
N LYS A 216 -2.64 -11.09 -12.95
CA LYS A 216 -2.57 -12.44 -13.52
C LYS A 216 -2.39 -13.53 -12.46
N LYS A 217 -1.84 -13.22 -11.28
CA LYS A 217 -1.76 -14.14 -10.14
C LYS A 217 -3.15 -14.47 -9.58
N LEU A 218 -4.04 -13.47 -9.51
CA LEU A 218 -5.43 -13.70 -9.12
C LEU A 218 -6.17 -14.47 -10.20
N GLU A 219 -6.04 -14.06 -11.47
CA GLU A 219 -6.70 -14.74 -12.59
C GLU A 219 -6.32 -16.22 -12.69
N ALA A 220 -5.04 -16.57 -12.52
CA ALA A 220 -4.60 -17.97 -12.47
C ALA A 220 -5.22 -18.73 -11.29
N SER A 221 -5.44 -18.07 -10.15
CA SER A 221 -6.04 -18.70 -8.96
C SER A 221 -7.55 -18.91 -9.09
N CYS A 222 -8.21 -18.14 -9.97
CA CYS A 222 -9.62 -18.33 -10.33
C CYS A 222 -9.82 -19.32 -11.50
N GLY A 223 -8.75 -19.73 -12.19
CA GLY A 223 -8.83 -20.71 -13.26
C GLY A 223 -9.11 -22.14 -12.77
N HIS A 224 -9.25 -23.07 -13.71
CA HIS A 224 -9.50 -24.49 -13.45
C HIS A 224 -8.22 -25.34 -13.50
N GLY A 225 -7.08 -24.76 -13.16
CA GLY A 225 -5.78 -25.44 -13.14
C GLY A 225 -5.01 -25.36 -14.45
N GLU A 226 -5.35 -24.42 -15.35
CA GLU A 226 -4.59 -24.18 -16.58
C GLU A 226 -3.17 -23.67 -16.28
N ILE A 227 -3.00 -22.95 -15.17
CA ILE A 227 -1.75 -22.34 -14.71
C ILE A 227 -1.52 -22.75 -13.25
N ASP A 228 -0.40 -23.41 -12.97
CA ASP A 228 -0.05 -23.88 -11.62
C ASP A 228 0.68 -22.81 -10.79
N ALA A 229 1.43 -21.92 -11.43
CA ALA A 229 2.09 -20.78 -10.78
C ALA A 229 2.26 -19.59 -11.71
N THR A 230 2.33 -18.38 -11.14
CA THR A 230 2.50 -17.15 -11.91
C THR A 230 3.68 -16.33 -11.39
N LEU A 231 4.67 -16.12 -12.25
CA LEU A 231 5.80 -15.22 -12.03
C LEU A 231 5.56 -13.87 -12.72
N THR A 232 5.95 -12.80 -12.05
CA THR A 232 6.14 -11.51 -12.72
C THR A 232 7.45 -11.52 -13.53
N ILE A 233 7.62 -10.64 -14.52
CA ILE A 233 8.91 -10.49 -15.22
C ILE A 233 10.04 -10.18 -14.22
N SER A 234 9.77 -9.34 -13.22
CA SER A 234 10.74 -9.06 -12.16
C SER A 234 11.14 -10.30 -11.35
N GLU A 235 10.23 -11.25 -11.12
CA GLU A 235 10.54 -12.52 -10.44
C GLU A 235 11.26 -13.50 -11.36
N LEU A 236 10.86 -13.60 -12.62
CA LEU A 236 11.51 -14.45 -13.62
C LEU A 236 13.00 -14.10 -13.76
N LEU A 237 13.32 -12.80 -13.82
CA LEU A 237 14.69 -12.30 -13.92
C LEU A 237 15.54 -12.53 -12.66
N GLN A 238 14.95 -12.98 -11.55
CA GLN A 238 15.67 -13.34 -10.33
C GLN A 238 16.06 -14.83 -10.28
N LEU A 239 15.50 -15.66 -11.18
CA LEU A 239 15.87 -17.07 -11.22
C LEU A 239 17.33 -17.23 -11.67
N PRO A 240 18.13 -18.06 -10.97
CA PRO A 240 19.47 -18.37 -11.42
C PRO A 240 19.46 -19.34 -12.61
N SER A 241 20.45 -19.24 -13.49
CA SER A 241 20.70 -20.29 -14.48
C SER A 241 21.19 -21.55 -13.77
N VAL A 242 20.53 -22.69 -14.02
CA VAL A 242 20.84 -24.00 -13.43
C VAL A 242 21.39 -25.00 -14.45
N ARG A 243 21.29 -24.69 -15.75
CA ARG A 243 21.87 -25.50 -16.84
C ARG A 243 23.11 -24.81 -17.43
N PRO A 244 24.12 -25.57 -17.89
CA PRO A 244 25.29 -25.00 -18.53
C PRO A 244 24.93 -24.33 -19.87
N PRO A 245 25.58 -23.21 -20.24
CA PRO A 245 25.25 -22.43 -21.45
C PRO A 245 25.29 -23.24 -22.76
N ASP A 246 26.09 -24.31 -22.80
CA ASP A 246 26.36 -25.08 -24.03
C ASP A 246 25.50 -26.36 -24.15
N SER A 247 24.53 -26.58 -23.24
CA SER A 247 23.66 -27.75 -23.29
C SER A 247 22.47 -27.53 -24.24
N HIS A 248 22.51 -28.14 -25.43
CA HIS A 248 21.41 -28.30 -26.41
C HIS A 248 20.52 -27.08 -26.80
N HIS A 249 20.52 -26.77 -28.11
CA HIS A 249 19.61 -25.81 -28.74
C HIS A 249 18.17 -26.34 -28.80
N VAL A 250 17.27 -25.80 -27.97
CA VAL A 250 15.82 -25.98 -28.15
C VAL A 250 15.40 -25.17 -29.37
N GLN A 251 14.97 -25.82 -30.46
CA GLN A 251 14.61 -25.09 -31.67
C GLN A 251 13.26 -24.38 -31.54
N GLY A 252 13.29 -23.05 -31.46
CA GLY A 252 12.10 -22.21 -31.54
C GLY A 252 11.13 -22.36 -30.37
N TRP A 253 10.03 -21.61 -30.46
CA TRP A 253 8.92 -21.75 -29.51
C TRP A 253 8.20 -23.07 -29.75
N TYR A 254 7.93 -23.80 -28.68
CA TYR A 254 7.23 -25.08 -28.75
C TYR A 254 5.87 -24.97 -28.05
N PRO A 255 4.75 -25.42 -28.66
CA PRO A 255 4.71 -26.26 -29.86
C PRO A 255 4.70 -25.49 -31.19
N GLY A 256 4.71 -24.16 -31.16
CA GLY A 256 4.84 -23.33 -32.35
C GLY A 256 5.08 -21.86 -32.00
N ALA A 257 5.41 -21.07 -33.02
CA ALA A 257 5.50 -19.62 -32.92
C ALA A 257 4.16 -18.96 -33.25
N ALA A 258 3.87 -17.83 -32.58
CA ALA A 258 2.72 -17.01 -32.92
C ALA A 258 2.97 -16.14 -34.16
N ASP A 259 1.90 -15.58 -34.73
CA ASP A 259 2.05 -14.53 -35.73
C ASP A 259 2.62 -13.25 -35.10
N GLY A 260 3.12 -12.36 -35.97
CA GLY A 260 3.72 -11.10 -35.54
C GLY A 260 2.74 -10.23 -34.75
N SER A 261 1.52 -10.07 -35.26
CA SER A 261 0.47 -9.25 -34.66
C SER A 261 0.18 -9.64 -33.20
N SER A 262 0.11 -10.95 -32.91
CA SER A 262 -0.21 -11.42 -31.55
C SER A 262 0.91 -11.16 -30.55
N ARG A 263 2.16 -10.97 -30.99
CA ARG A 263 3.26 -10.53 -30.10
C ARG A 263 3.10 -9.09 -29.63
N CYS A 264 2.31 -8.28 -30.34
CA CYS A 264 2.05 -6.88 -29.98
C CYS A 264 0.97 -6.72 -28.90
N TYR A 265 0.29 -7.78 -28.44
CA TYR A 265 -0.68 -7.76 -27.34
C TYR A 265 -0.30 -6.94 -26.09
N PRO A 266 0.99 -6.88 -25.66
CA PRO A 266 1.38 -6.05 -24.52
C PRO A 266 1.31 -4.54 -24.78
N LEU A 267 1.11 -4.10 -26.03
CA LEU A 267 0.99 -2.70 -26.43
C LEU A 267 -0.48 -2.31 -26.54
N GLU A 268 -0.80 -1.04 -26.30
CA GLU A 268 -2.12 -0.48 -26.63
C GLU A 268 -2.46 -0.69 -28.12
N GLY A 269 -3.61 -1.29 -28.41
CA GLY A 269 -4.05 -1.62 -29.77
C GLY A 269 -3.48 -2.94 -30.29
N GLY A 270 -2.71 -3.66 -29.47
CA GLY A 270 -2.07 -4.92 -29.85
C GLY A 270 -3.06 -6.05 -30.12
N MET A 271 -4.15 -6.11 -29.34
CA MET A 271 -5.22 -7.09 -29.58
C MET A 271 -6.01 -6.72 -30.84
N ILE A 272 -6.32 -5.43 -31.03
CA ILE A 272 -7.00 -4.95 -32.24
C ILE A 272 -6.20 -5.34 -33.50
N GLY A 273 -4.88 -5.17 -33.49
CA GLY A 273 -4.02 -5.55 -34.61
C GLY A 273 -4.00 -7.05 -34.94
N SER A 274 -4.51 -7.89 -34.04
CA SER A 274 -4.59 -9.36 -34.19
C SER A 274 -6.00 -9.85 -34.59
N ILE A 275 -6.97 -8.95 -34.73
CA ILE A 275 -8.35 -9.25 -35.12
C ILE A 275 -8.63 -8.60 -36.49
N ASP A 276 -9.22 -9.36 -37.40
CA ASP A 276 -9.66 -8.84 -38.69
C ASP A 276 -11.06 -8.22 -38.59
N PHE A 277 -11.12 -6.89 -38.45
CA PHE A 277 -12.38 -6.14 -38.37
C PHE A 277 -13.07 -5.91 -39.71
N ARG A 278 -12.47 -6.27 -40.86
CA ARG A 278 -13.04 -5.92 -42.19
C ARG A 278 -14.43 -6.51 -42.44
N ASN A 279 -14.73 -7.65 -41.82
CA ASN A 279 -16.02 -8.34 -41.93
C ASN A 279 -16.89 -8.19 -40.68
N LEU A 280 -16.48 -7.36 -39.72
CA LEU A 280 -17.21 -7.13 -38.47
C LEU A 280 -17.95 -5.80 -38.53
N THR A 281 -19.09 -5.72 -37.84
CA THR A 281 -19.89 -4.48 -37.71
C THR A 281 -19.30 -3.49 -36.69
N PHE A 282 -18.29 -3.91 -35.92
CA PHE A 282 -17.71 -3.15 -34.82
C PHE A 282 -16.51 -2.32 -35.28
N GLN A 283 -16.49 -1.04 -34.89
CA GLN A 283 -15.32 -0.18 -35.03
C GLN A 283 -14.36 -0.40 -33.85
N PRO A 284 -13.07 -0.70 -34.09
CA PRO A 284 -12.13 -0.94 -33.01
C PRO A 284 -11.60 0.38 -32.42
N ALA A 285 -11.47 0.46 -31.09
CA ALA A 285 -10.79 1.55 -30.39
C ALA A 285 -10.01 1.01 -29.19
N ALA A 286 -8.79 1.51 -28.98
CA ALA A 286 -7.93 1.12 -27.88
C ALA A 286 -7.66 2.28 -26.92
N PHE A 287 -7.68 1.98 -25.63
CA PHE A 287 -7.34 2.92 -24.57
C PHE A 287 -6.59 2.23 -23.44
N SER A 288 -5.59 2.91 -22.91
CA SER A 288 -4.79 2.42 -21.79
C SER A 288 -4.74 3.41 -20.61
N GLY A 289 -4.52 2.85 -19.42
CA GLY A 289 -4.56 3.56 -18.15
C GLY A 289 -5.92 3.47 -17.45
N LEU A 290 -5.92 3.12 -16.16
CA LEU A 290 -7.15 2.91 -15.38
C LEU A 290 -8.04 4.16 -15.32
N GLN A 291 -7.47 5.34 -15.13
CA GLN A 291 -8.23 6.59 -15.11
C GLN A 291 -8.93 6.86 -16.44
N THR A 292 -8.25 6.61 -17.56
CA THR A 292 -8.82 6.70 -18.91
C THR A 292 -9.94 5.68 -19.09
N CYS A 293 -9.73 4.43 -18.68
CA CYS A 293 -10.75 3.38 -18.76
C CYS A 293 -12.00 3.75 -17.96
N MET A 294 -11.85 4.22 -16.72
CA MET A 294 -12.97 4.66 -15.87
C MET A 294 -13.74 5.79 -16.53
N LYS A 295 -13.04 6.83 -17.03
CA LYS A 295 -13.67 7.94 -17.73
C LYS A 295 -14.49 7.49 -18.94
N ILE A 296 -13.96 6.57 -19.75
CA ILE A 296 -14.68 6.05 -20.92
C ILE A 296 -15.95 5.31 -20.48
N LEU A 297 -15.87 4.47 -19.45
CA LEU A 297 -17.03 3.74 -18.94
C LEU A 297 -18.07 4.69 -18.30
N ASP A 298 -17.64 5.75 -17.63
CA ASP A 298 -18.50 6.82 -17.11
C ASP A 298 -19.23 7.53 -18.28
N ASP A 299 -18.49 7.97 -19.30
CA ASP A 299 -19.03 8.65 -20.48
C ASP A 299 -20.06 7.77 -21.22
N LEU A 300 -19.76 6.47 -21.39
CA LEU A 300 -20.68 5.50 -21.99
C LEU A 300 -21.95 5.28 -21.16
N SER A 301 -21.86 5.44 -19.83
CA SER A 301 -23.02 5.33 -18.95
C SER A 301 -23.96 6.54 -19.06
N LEU A 302 -23.42 7.71 -19.43
CA LEU A 302 -24.19 8.94 -19.63
C LEU A 302 -24.81 9.04 -21.03
N ALA A 303 -24.08 8.61 -22.05
CA ALA A 303 -24.51 8.72 -23.44
C ALA A 303 -24.18 7.44 -24.22
N PRO A 304 -25.19 6.60 -24.54
CA PRO A 304 -24.99 5.43 -25.38
C PRO A 304 -24.49 5.81 -26.79
N LEU A 305 -23.61 5.00 -27.35
CA LEU A 305 -23.10 5.20 -28.70
C LEU A 305 -24.13 4.79 -29.76
N SER A 306 -24.17 5.54 -30.87
CA SER A 306 -24.96 5.21 -32.06
C SER A 306 -24.30 4.14 -32.94
N GLU A 307 -22.98 4.04 -32.88
CA GLU A 307 -22.19 3.06 -33.63
C GLU A 307 -21.78 1.88 -32.73
N SER A 308 -21.58 0.72 -33.33
CA SER A 308 -21.05 -0.46 -32.63
C SER A 308 -19.54 -0.36 -32.51
N VAL A 309 -19.01 -0.40 -31.28
CA VAL A 309 -17.59 -0.22 -30.98
C VAL A 309 -17.05 -1.42 -30.18
N PHE A 310 -15.89 -1.92 -30.60
CA PHE A 310 -15.08 -2.86 -29.84
C PHE A 310 -13.96 -2.11 -29.12
N LEU A 311 -13.95 -2.20 -27.79
CA LEU A 311 -13.02 -1.51 -26.92
C LEU A 311 -11.94 -2.47 -26.41
N GLU A 312 -10.69 -2.23 -26.83
CA GLU A 312 -9.51 -2.77 -26.17
C GLU A 312 -9.14 -1.85 -25.00
N LEU A 313 -9.32 -2.34 -23.77
CA LEU A 313 -9.05 -1.57 -22.57
C LEU A 313 -7.92 -2.23 -21.77
N LEU A 314 -6.88 -1.45 -21.48
CA LEU A 314 -5.72 -1.89 -20.71
C LEU A 314 -5.53 -1.03 -19.45
N ALA A 315 -5.39 -1.66 -18.29
CA ALA A 315 -5.24 -0.93 -17.02
C ALA A 315 -3.93 -0.12 -16.90
N CYS A 316 -2.85 -0.56 -17.56
CA CYS A 316 -1.54 0.08 -17.46
C CYS A 316 -1.33 1.06 -18.63
N GLU A 317 -0.85 2.27 -18.35
CA GLU A 317 -0.58 3.30 -19.37
C GLU A 317 0.42 2.79 -20.44
N GLY A 318 0.05 2.94 -21.71
CA GLY A 318 0.81 2.46 -22.86
C GLY A 318 0.73 0.94 -23.10
N GLY A 319 0.19 0.18 -22.16
CA GLY A 319 0.00 -1.26 -22.25
C GLY A 319 0.73 -2.07 -21.16
N CYS A 320 0.58 -3.39 -21.22
CA CYS A 320 1.08 -4.34 -20.23
C CYS A 320 2.59 -4.30 -20.02
N PHE A 321 3.40 -3.88 -21.01
CA PHE A 321 4.87 -3.81 -20.86
C PHE A 321 5.36 -2.77 -19.85
N MET A 322 4.47 -1.86 -19.42
CA MET A 322 4.69 -0.90 -18.33
C MET A 322 3.99 -1.33 -17.04
N GLY A 323 3.55 -2.59 -16.96
CA GLY A 323 2.81 -3.14 -15.84
C GLY A 323 3.65 -3.25 -14.54
N PRO A 324 2.99 -3.39 -13.39
CA PRO A 324 3.64 -3.33 -12.08
C PRO A 324 4.44 -4.59 -11.70
N GLY A 325 4.37 -5.66 -12.51
CA GLY A 325 5.23 -6.84 -12.41
C GLY A 325 6.50 -6.74 -13.26
N THR A 326 6.91 -5.52 -13.65
CA THR A 326 8.09 -5.30 -14.47
C THR A 326 9.14 -4.45 -13.74
N PRO A 327 10.43 -4.56 -14.11
CA PRO A 327 11.45 -3.64 -13.62
C PRO A 327 11.07 -2.18 -13.87
N THR A 328 11.29 -1.31 -12.89
CA THR A 328 10.97 0.13 -13.00
C THR A 328 12.00 0.92 -13.82
N ALA A 329 13.24 0.44 -13.90
CA ALA A 329 14.33 1.10 -14.62
C ALA A 329 14.34 0.76 -16.13
N GLY A 330 14.59 1.75 -16.98
CA GLY A 330 14.76 1.57 -18.42
C GLY A 330 13.95 2.55 -19.27
N SER A 331 14.19 2.55 -20.58
CA SER A 331 13.51 3.43 -21.54
C SER A 331 12.24 2.76 -22.07
N ALA A 332 11.07 3.38 -21.84
CA ALA A 332 9.79 2.92 -22.39
C ALA A 332 9.81 2.80 -23.92
N ILE A 333 10.49 3.70 -24.62
CA ILE A 333 10.65 3.65 -26.08
C ILE A 333 11.43 2.40 -26.50
N ARG A 334 12.54 2.09 -25.83
CA ARG A 334 13.33 0.89 -26.13
C ARG A 334 12.53 -0.38 -25.89
N ARG A 335 11.75 -0.43 -24.80
CA ARG A 335 10.86 -1.55 -24.47
C ARG A 335 9.83 -1.77 -25.57
N LYS A 336 9.10 -0.72 -25.97
CA LYS A 336 8.11 -0.77 -27.05
C LYS A 336 8.74 -1.24 -28.37
N ARG A 337 9.87 -0.66 -28.77
CA ARG A 337 10.60 -1.05 -29.99
C ARG A 337 11.10 -2.49 -29.96
N GLY A 338 11.44 -3.02 -28.78
CA GLY A 338 11.84 -4.42 -28.62
C GLY A 338 10.71 -5.39 -28.99
N ILE A 339 9.49 -5.08 -28.55
CA ILE A 339 8.29 -5.86 -28.89
C ILE A 339 7.95 -5.73 -30.38
N GLU A 340 7.88 -4.49 -30.90
CA GLU A 340 7.51 -4.24 -32.31
C GLU A 340 8.46 -4.93 -33.30
N ARG A 341 9.78 -4.84 -33.10
CA ARG A 341 10.77 -5.45 -34.03
C ARG A 341 10.65 -6.97 -34.11
N LYS A 342 10.19 -7.62 -33.04
CA LYS A 342 10.05 -9.08 -32.98
C LYS A 342 8.71 -9.57 -33.53
N SER A 343 7.80 -8.66 -33.89
CA SER A 343 6.62 -8.96 -34.70
C SER A 343 6.98 -9.29 -36.16
N ASP A 344 8.08 -8.74 -36.69
CA ASP A 344 8.41 -8.83 -38.12
C ASP A 344 9.13 -10.15 -38.51
N ASP A 345 9.68 -10.88 -37.53
CA ASP A 345 10.33 -12.19 -37.73
C ASP A 345 9.28 -13.32 -37.73
N VAL A 346 8.85 -13.78 -38.91
CA VAL A 346 7.84 -14.85 -39.03
C VAL A 346 8.33 -16.00 -39.92
N ASN A 347 8.65 -17.14 -39.29
CA ASN A 347 8.51 -18.45 -39.92
C ASN A 347 7.22 -19.07 -39.37
N LEU A 348 6.13 -19.04 -40.15
CA LEU A 348 4.88 -19.70 -39.80
C LEU A 348 5.07 -21.22 -39.92
N SER A 349 5.26 -21.92 -38.80
CA SER A 349 4.78 -23.30 -38.68
C SER A 349 3.61 -23.30 -37.69
N ILE A 350 2.40 -23.04 -38.20
CA ILE A 350 1.19 -23.15 -37.40
C ILE A 350 0.91 -24.65 -37.24
N ALA A 351 1.39 -25.22 -36.14
CA ALA A 351 0.91 -26.53 -35.73
C ALA A 351 -0.60 -26.41 -35.48
N HIS A 352 -1.40 -27.26 -36.13
CA HIS A 352 -2.83 -27.32 -35.87
C HIS A 352 -3.03 -27.98 -34.51
N PHE A 353 -3.38 -27.18 -33.50
CA PHE A 353 -3.84 -27.69 -32.22
C PHE A 353 -5.33 -27.49 -32.09
N ASP A 354 -6.00 -28.50 -31.54
CA ASP A 354 -7.38 -28.37 -31.12
C ASP A 354 -7.50 -27.28 -30.05
N ILE A 355 -8.36 -26.31 -30.32
CA ILE A 355 -8.59 -25.16 -29.44
C ILE A 355 -9.41 -25.66 -28.23
N PRO A 356 -8.89 -25.55 -26.99
CA PRO A 356 -9.69 -25.84 -25.82
C PRO A 356 -10.75 -24.74 -25.64
N GLU A 357 -11.99 -25.15 -25.36
CA GLU A 357 -13.05 -24.22 -24.96
C GLU A 357 -12.79 -23.81 -23.51
N VAL A 358 -12.02 -22.74 -23.33
CA VAL A 358 -11.76 -22.15 -22.01
C VAL A 358 -12.70 -20.96 -21.85
N LEU A 359 -13.73 -21.15 -21.03
CA LEU A 359 -14.55 -20.04 -20.57
C LEU A 359 -13.89 -19.46 -19.32
N PRO A 360 -13.80 -18.12 -19.20
CA PRO A 360 -13.31 -17.53 -17.96
C PRO A 360 -14.28 -17.88 -16.84
N ASP A 361 -13.78 -18.49 -15.76
CA ASP A 361 -14.59 -18.69 -14.57
C ASP A 361 -14.85 -17.34 -13.91
N ARG A 362 -16.07 -16.85 -14.09
CA ARG A 362 -16.58 -15.65 -13.43
C ARG A 362 -17.44 -16.03 -12.21
N ALA A 363 -17.62 -17.32 -11.92
CA ALA A 363 -18.40 -17.78 -10.78
C ALA A 363 -17.57 -17.59 -9.49
N GLY A 364 -18.12 -16.84 -8.53
CA GLY A 364 -17.51 -16.66 -7.21
C GLY A 364 -16.69 -15.37 -7.03
N LEU A 365 -16.44 -14.58 -8.09
CA LEU A 365 -16.11 -13.17 -7.87
C LEU A 365 -17.36 -12.48 -7.32
N PRO A 366 -17.26 -11.60 -6.31
CA PRO A 366 -18.41 -10.86 -5.83
C PRO A 366 -18.95 -10.00 -6.98
N THR A 367 -19.94 -10.52 -7.70
CA THR A 367 -20.85 -9.78 -8.57
C THR A 367 -21.81 -9.01 -7.68
N GLY A 368 -21.25 -8.19 -6.81
CA GLY A 368 -21.98 -7.26 -5.98
C GLY A 368 -21.81 -5.90 -6.62
N ASN A 369 -22.90 -5.22 -6.94
CA ASN A 369 -22.86 -3.77 -7.01
C ASN A 369 -22.16 -3.32 -5.72
N ILE A 370 -20.97 -2.73 -5.83
CA ILE A 370 -20.37 -2.02 -4.71
C ILE A 370 -21.41 -0.97 -4.34
N THR A 371 -22.12 -1.24 -3.25
CA THR A 371 -23.22 -0.39 -2.83
C THR A 371 -22.55 0.75 -2.12
N HIS A 372 -22.33 1.84 -2.84
CA HIS A 372 -21.95 3.09 -2.22
C HIS A 372 -23.10 3.49 -1.30
N CYS A 373 -22.84 3.47 0.00
CA CYS A 373 -23.77 4.06 0.94
C CYS A 373 -23.90 5.53 0.58
N VAL A 374 -25.10 5.96 0.19
CA VAL A 374 -25.38 7.37 -0.02
C VAL A 374 -25.59 7.99 1.34
N TYR A 375 -24.58 8.73 1.79
CA TYR A 375 -24.65 9.48 3.04
C TYR A 375 -25.39 10.79 2.82
N SER A 376 -26.16 11.22 3.82
CA SER A 376 -26.83 12.50 3.75
C SER A 376 -25.81 13.64 3.85
N GLU A 377 -26.13 14.81 3.30
CA GLU A 377 -25.29 16.01 3.46
C GLU A 377 -25.01 16.33 4.94
N THR A 378 -25.96 16.03 5.84
CA THR A 378 -25.77 16.22 7.28
C THR A 378 -24.71 15.29 7.86
N ASP A 379 -24.65 14.04 7.39
CA ASP A 379 -23.64 13.07 7.84
C ASP A 379 -22.23 13.48 7.36
N VAL A 380 -22.14 13.94 6.11
CA VAL A 380 -20.88 14.43 5.51
C VAL A 380 -20.37 15.66 6.26
N ILE A 381 -21.25 16.63 6.54
CA ILE A 381 -20.91 17.82 7.32
C ILE A 381 -20.45 17.42 8.73
N SER A 382 -21.17 16.53 9.41
CA SER A 382 -20.78 16.06 10.75
C SER A 382 -19.40 15.39 10.76
N ALA A 383 -19.07 14.60 9.73
CA ALA A 383 -17.75 14.01 9.58
C ALA A 383 -16.66 15.07 9.35
N LEU A 384 -16.92 16.12 8.57
CA LEU A 384 -16.02 17.26 8.36
C LEU A 384 -15.79 18.06 9.65
N GLU A 385 -16.84 18.31 10.43
CA GLU A 385 -16.75 18.99 11.72
C GLU A 385 -15.86 18.21 12.70
N SER A 386 -15.87 16.88 12.64
CA SER A 386 -15.02 16.03 13.48
C SER A 386 -13.51 16.23 13.28
N VAL A 387 -13.12 16.85 12.15
CA VAL A 387 -11.74 17.25 11.81
C VAL A 387 -11.58 18.78 11.75
N GLY A 388 -12.47 19.52 12.41
CA GLY A 388 -12.38 20.97 12.58
C GLY A 388 -12.67 21.79 11.32
N LYS A 389 -13.46 21.23 10.38
CA LYS A 389 -13.97 21.94 9.20
C LYS A 389 -15.44 22.28 9.43
N HIS A 390 -15.75 23.56 9.61
CA HIS A 390 -17.11 24.03 9.93
C HIS A 390 -17.73 24.83 8.78
N THR A 391 -16.90 25.34 7.87
CA THR A 391 -17.32 26.21 6.78
C THR A 391 -16.76 25.71 5.45
N LEU A 392 -17.36 26.16 4.34
CA LEU A 392 -16.85 25.86 3.00
C LEU A 392 -15.41 26.34 2.80
N SER A 393 -15.00 27.44 3.43
CA SER A 393 -13.61 27.92 3.39
C SER A 393 -12.61 26.98 4.08
N ASP A 394 -13.07 26.12 4.99
CA ASP A 394 -12.23 25.12 5.64
C ASP A 394 -12.00 23.88 4.73
N GLU A 395 -12.80 23.70 3.68
CA GLU A 395 -12.70 22.61 2.70
C GLU A 395 -11.57 22.86 1.68
N LEU A 396 -10.33 22.95 2.15
CA LEU A 396 -9.14 23.28 1.33
C LEU A 396 -8.85 22.32 0.16
N ASN A 397 -9.39 21.09 0.18
CA ASN A 397 -9.18 20.06 -0.85
C ASN A 397 -7.71 19.81 -1.22
N CYS A 398 -6.81 19.84 -0.23
CA CYS A 398 -5.36 19.80 -0.46
C CYS A 398 -4.78 18.41 -0.79
N GLY A 399 -5.58 17.34 -0.75
CA GLY A 399 -5.12 15.97 -1.06
C GLY A 399 -4.22 15.29 -0.02
N GLY A 400 -3.90 15.97 1.10
CA GLY A 400 -2.94 15.48 2.10
C GLY A 400 -3.34 14.14 2.74
N CYS A 401 -4.63 13.93 2.97
CA CYS A 401 -5.18 12.69 3.56
C CYS A 401 -5.27 11.52 2.57
N GLY A 402 -5.07 11.74 1.27
CA GLY A 402 -5.15 10.68 0.27
C GLY A 402 -6.35 10.73 -0.68
N TYR A 403 -7.32 11.60 -0.40
CA TYR A 403 -8.56 11.78 -1.16
C TYR A 403 -8.53 13.09 -1.94
N ASP A 404 -9.26 13.17 -3.05
CA ASP A 404 -9.16 14.28 -4.00
C ASP A 404 -9.89 15.52 -3.51
N CYS A 405 -10.90 15.34 -2.65
CA CYS A 405 -11.55 16.43 -1.93
C CYS A 405 -11.88 16.08 -0.46
N CYS A 406 -12.21 17.11 0.33
CA CYS A 406 -12.56 16.95 1.75
C CYS A 406 -13.83 16.10 1.92
N ARG A 407 -14.78 16.19 0.99
CA ARG A 407 -16.03 15.44 1.03
C ARG A 407 -15.82 13.96 0.77
N GLU A 408 -14.96 13.58 -0.17
CA GLU A 408 -14.54 12.19 -0.34
C GLU A 408 -13.87 11.63 0.92
N PHE A 409 -13.01 12.43 1.56
CA PHE A 409 -12.40 12.04 2.83
C PHE A 409 -13.45 11.85 3.93
N ALA A 410 -14.46 12.73 4.00
CA ALA A 410 -15.56 12.61 4.96
C ALA A 410 -16.40 11.34 4.71
N ILE A 411 -16.71 11.02 3.45
CA ILE A 411 -17.36 9.75 3.09
C ILE A 411 -16.50 8.57 3.52
N ALA A 412 -15.18 8.62 3.29
CA ALA A 412 -14.27 7.57 3.72
C ALA A 412 -14.19 7.40 5.25
N LEU A 413 -14.35 8.49 6.03
CA LEU A 413 -14.49 8.41 7.49
C LEU A 413 -15.77 7.66 7.88
N LEU A 414 -16.89 7.98 7.22
CA LEU A 414 -18.20 7.36 7.47
C LEU A 414 -18.22 5.88 7.06
N GLU A 415 -17.46 5.50 6.03
CA GLU A 415 -17.26 4.12 5.59
C GLU A 415 -16.26 3.34 6.45
N GLY A 416 -15.59 3.99 7.42
CA GLY A 416 -14.54 3.38 8.23
C GLY A 416 -13.26 3.06 7.45
N LYS A 417 -13.05 3.67 6.29
CA LYS A 417 -11.82 3.53 5.48
C LYS A 417 -10.72 4.48 5.93
N ALA A 418 -11.07 5.56 6.62
CA ALA A 418 -10.16 6.61 7.01
C ALA A 418 -10.21 6.91 8.52
N GLU A 419 -9.12 7.46 9.04
CA GLU A 419 -9.00 7.97 10.41
C GLU A 419 -8.94 9.50 10.41
N ARG A 420 -9.46 10.14 11.45
CA ARG A 420 -9.41 11.62 11.61
C ARG A 420 -7.99 12.17 11.56
N THR A 421 -7.03 11.39 12.07
CA THR A 421 -5.59 11.69 12.08
C THR A 421 -4.98 11.78 10.68
N MET A 422 -5.67 11.31 9.64
CA MET A 422 -5.19 11.45 8.26
C MET A 422 -5.32 12.89 7.74
N CYS A 423 -6.19 13.72 8.34
CA CYS A 423 -6.33 15.11 7.93
C CYS A 423 -5.11 15.92 8.40
N VAL A 424 -4.18 16.20 7.48
CA VAL A 424 -2.91 16.89 7.77
C VAL A 424 -3.12 18.27 8.39
N SER A 425 -4.09 19.05 7.88
CA SER A 425 -4.37 20.39 8.40
C SER A 425 -4.94 20.33 9.83
N TYR A 426 -5.84 19.39 10.08
CA TYR A 426 -6.41 19.15 11.41
C TYR A 426 -5.32 18.71 12.39
N MET A 427 -4.52 17.71 12.02
CA MET A 427 -3.45 17.20 12.89
C MET A 427 -2.38 18.25 13.20
N ARG A 428 -2.04 19.10 12.22
CA ARG A 428 -1.12 20.21 12.45
C ARG A 428 -1.68 21.19 13.49
N ARG A 429 -2.96 21.58 13.36
CA ARG A 429 -3.63 22.48 14.31
C ARG A 429 -3.70 21.84 15.71
N VAL A 430 -4.16 20.59 15.80
CA VAL A 430 -4.24 19.87 17.08
C VAL A 430 -2.87 19.73 17.75
N ALA A 431 -1.81 19.47 16.99
CA ALA A 431 -0.45 19.40 17.53
C ALA A 431 0.03 20.77 18.05
N GLN A 432 -0.22 21.85 17.30
CA GLN A 432 0.12 23.21 17.72
C GLN A 432 -0.65 23.62 18.98
N ASP A 433 -1.97 23.45 19.01
CA ASP A 433 -2.81 23.81 20.16
C ASP A 433 -2.40 23.02 21.41
N LYS A 434 -2.13 21.72 21.29
CA LYS A 434 -1.63 20.89 22.40
C LYS A 434 -0.28 21.40 22.91
N ALA A 435 0.65 21.74 22.02
CA ALA A 435 1.95 22.26 22.41
C ALA A 435 1.83 23.62 23.13
N SER A 436 1.03 24.54 22.58
CA SER A 436 0.80 25.87 23.18
C SER A 436 0.18 25.77 24.57
N VAL A 437 -0.87 24.94 24.75
CA VAL A 437 -1.51 24.76 26.05
C VAL A 437 -0.54 24.16 27.08
N LEU A 438 0.28 23.18 26.67
CA LEU A 438 1.28 22.60 27.57
C LEU A 438 2.35 23.63 27.95
N LEU A 439 2.89 24.38 26.99
CA LEU A 439 3.92 25.41 27.23
C LEU A 439 3.41 26.54 28.14
N GLU A 440 2.17 27.01 27.93
CA GLU A 440 1.54 28.06 28.74
C GLU A 440 1.31 27.63 30.20
N LYS A 441 0.99 26.35 30.43
CA LYS A 441 0.66 25.83 31.76
C LYS A 441 1.87 25.29 32.53
N MET A 442 3.04 25.17 31.89
CA MET A 442 4.26 24.72 32.55
C MET A 442 4.70 25.72 33.63
N PRO A 443 4.97 25.28 34.88
CA PRO A 443 5.41 26.16 35.97
C PRO A 443 6.87 26.63 35.83
N TYR A 444 7.59 26.10 34.84
CA TYR A 444 8.98 26.43 34.54
C TYR A 444 9.06 27.44 33.40
N GLY A 445 10.18 28.17 33.32
CA GLY A 445 10.50 28.96 32.14
C GLY A 445 10.93 28.03 31.00
N VAL A 446 10.32 28.13 29.84
CA VAL A 446 10.66 27.31 28.67
C VAL A 446 11.03 28.21 27.50
N VAL A 447 12.13 27.87 26.81
CA VAL A 447 12.58 28.54 25.59
C VAL A 447 13.06 27.52 24.57
N ILE A 448 12.58 27.62 23.33
CA ILE A 448 12.99 26.79 22.20
C ILE A 448 13.83 27.65 21.26
N VAL A 449 15.01 27.18 20.86
CA VAL A 449 15.93 27.94 20.00
C VAL A 449 16.46 27.12 18.83
N ASP A 450 16.67 27.80 17.70
CA ASP A 450 17.23 27.22 16.47
C ASP A 450 18.77 27.18 16.46
N ASP A 451 19.34 26.62 15.39
CA ASP A 451 20.79 26.52 15.16
C ASP A 451 21.53 27.87 15.04
N LYS A 452 20.79 28.97 14.96
CA LYS A 452 21.32 30.34 14.95
C LYS A 452 21.09 31.06 16.28
N LEU A 453 20.65 30.34 17.32
CA LEU A 453 20.28 30.87 18.63
C LEU A 453 19.16 31.91 18.56
N ARG A 454 18.27 31.80 17.56
CA ARG A 454 17.03 32.57 17.53
C ARG A 454 15.94 31.81 18.26
N ILE A 455 15.15 32.52 19.06
CA ILE A 455 14.01 31.95 19.75
C ILE A 455 12.95 31.55 18.72
N VAL A 456 12.57 30.28 18.74
CA VAL A 456 11.44 29.75 17.96
C VAL A 456 10.15 29.94 18.73
N ASP A 457 10.17 29.68 20.04
CA ASP A 457 9.03 29.92 20.94
C ASP A 457 9.53 30.00 22.40
N ALA A 458 8.78 30.64 23.28
CA ALA A 458 9.05 30.73 24.71
C ALA A 458 7.74 30.89 25.49
N ASN A 459 7.68 30.42 26.74
CA ASN A 459 6.52 30.67 27.58
C ASN A 459 6.67 31.94 28.42
N ARG A 460 5.55 32.44 28.96
CA ARG A 460 5.52 33.65 29.80
C ARG A 460 6.46 33.54 31.01
N ASN A 461 6.51 32.36 31.65
CA ASN A 461 7.37 32.14 32.82
C ASN A 461 8.85 32.35 32.53
N PHE A 462 9.32 32.02 31.31
CA PHE A 462 10.70 32.32 30.91
C PHE A 462 10.96 33.82 30.91
N ALA A 463 10.04 34.63 30.38
CA ALA A 463 10.16 36.08 30.35
C ALA A 463 10.09 36.68 31.77
N THR A 464 9.09 36.29 32.57
CA THR A 464 8.91 36.77 33.95
C THR A 464 10.12 36.43 34.83
N MET A 465 10.76 35.26 34.66
CA MET A 465 11.97 34.88 35.40
C MET A 465 13.18 35.77 35.09
N LEU A 466 13.27 36.32 33.88
CA LEU A 466 14.38 37.15 33.43
C LEU A 466 14.20 38.65 33.72
N GLY A 467 13.00 39.07 34.14
CA GLY A 467 12.69 40.40 34.63
C GLY A 467 11.74 41.20 33.73
N ALA A 468 11.34 42.38 34.21
CA ALA A 468 10.28 43.20 33.63
C ALA A 468 10.54 43.60 32.16
N GLU A 469 11.78 43.90 31.78
CA GLU A 469 12.13 44.27 30.40
C GLU A 469 11.83 43.15 29.39
N ILE A 470 12.10 41.90 29.77
CA ILE A 470 11.84 40.74 28.91
C ILE A 470 10.36 40.39 28.92
N GLU A 471 9.68 40.58 30.05
CA GLU A 471 8.23 40.42 30.16
C GLU A 471 7.47 41.43 29.28
N GLU A 472 7.88 42.69 29.25
CA GLU A 472 7.33 43.69 28.31
C GLU A 472 7.60 43.31 26.85
N ALA A 473 8.81 42.79 26.55
CA ALA A 473 9.13 42.30 25.21
C ALA A 473 8.24 41.10 24.81
N PHE A 474 7.88 40.25 25.78
CA PHE A 474 6.96 39.13 25.56
C PHE A 474 5.53 39.61 25.29
N GLU A 475 5.05 40.64 25.99
CA GLU A 475 3.73 41.24 25.70
C GLU A 475 3.67 41.86 24.30
N ALA A 476 4.76 42.52 23.88
CA ALA A 476 4.85 43.08 22.53
C ALA A 476 4.96 41.99 21.45
N ARG A 477 5.63 40.86 21.77
CA ARG A 477 5.80 39.72 20.88
C ARG A 477 5.71 38.40 21.65
N PRO A 478 4.51 37.79 21.74
CA PRO A 478 4.31 36.51 22.40
C PRO A 478 5.26 35.45 21.82
N GLY A 479 5.79 34.60 22.69
CA GLY A 479 6.78 33.58 22.30
C GLY A 479 8.20 34.11 22.08
N LEU A 480 8.41 35.44 22.14
CA LEU A 480 9.69 36.11 21.81
C LEU A 480 10.27 35.64 20.46
N GLU A 481 9.40 35.29 19.50
CA GLU A 481 9.82 34.66 18.26
C GLU A 481 10.93 35.46 17.56
N SER A 482 11.86 34.79 16.90
CA SER A 482 13.01 35.38 16.21
C SER A 482 13.94 36.27 17.06
N ALA A 483 13.71 36.44 18.36
CA ALA A 483 14.61 37.20 19.22
C ALA A 483 15.94 36.46 19.37
N ASP A 484 17.02 37.22 19.52
CA ASP A 484 18.36 36.66 19.64
C ASP A 484 18.63 36.27 21.09
N LEU A 485 18.77 34.98 21.36
CA LEU A 485 18.98 34.44 22.71
C LEU A 485 20.23 35.05 23.38
N ARG A 486 21.26 35.40 22.59
CA ARG A 486 22.51 36.01 23.08
C ARG A 486 22.30 37.36 23.75
N LYS A 487 21.19 38.04 23.44
CA LYS A 487 20.82 39.33 24.03
C LYS A 487 19.93 39.18 25.26
N ILE A 488 19.39 37.97 25.50
CA ILE A 488 18.39 37.70 26.54
C ILE A 488 19.05 37.01 27.75
N ILE A 489 19.91 36.01 27.51
CA ILE A 489 20.58 35.26 28.59
C ILE A 489 22.11 35.27 28.44
N GLY A 490 22.81 35.36 29.57
CA GLY A 490 24.28 35.36 29.59
C GLY A 490 24.91 33.98 29.36
N PHE A 491 24.15 32.91 29.58
CA PHE A 491 24.62 31.52 29.47
C PHE A 491 24.22 30.84 28.15
N TYR A 492 23.90 31.59 27.09
CA TYR A 492 23.53 31.02 25.78
C TYR A 492 24.53 29.98 25.22
N LYS A 493 25.79 29.98 25.68
CA LYS A 493 26.81 29.02 25.25
C LYS A 493 26.42 27.56 25.50
N ILE A 494 25.69 27.27 26.58
CA ILE A 494 25.23 25.89 26.84
C ILE A 494 24.28 25.41 25.74
N PHE A 495 23.38 26.28 25.24
CA PHE A 495 22.53 25.99 24.08
C PHE A 495 23.36 25.75 22.82
N SER A 496 24.35 26.61 22.55
CA SER A 496 25.23 26.42 21.38
C SER A 496 26.03 25.12 21.45
N SER A 497 26.41 24.68 22.65
CA SER A 497 27.13 23.42 22.87
C SER A 497 26.22 22.22 22.65
N SER A 498 25.00 22.23 23.18
CA SER A 498 24.03 21.14 22.94
C SER A 498 23.65 21.03 21.45
N ILE A 499 23.51 22.16 20.75
CA ILE A 499 23.26 22.17 19.30
C ILE A 499 24.44 21.57 18.53
N SER A 500 25.69 21.91 18.87
CA SER A 500 26.85 21.40 18.12
C SER A 500 27.18 19.94 18.42
N THR A 501 26.99 19.50 19.67
CA THR A 501 27.26 18.12 20.10
C THR A 501 26.13 17.16 19.73
N GLY A 502 24.87 17.63 19.75
CA GLY A 502 23.70 16.79 19.54
C GLY A 502 23.35 15.88 20.72
N GLU A 503 23.86 16.17 21.92
CA GLU A 503 23.49 15.48 23.16
C GLU A 503 21.98 15.59 23.43
N GLU A 504 21.37 14.51 23.92
CA GLU A 504 19.91 14.44 24.05
C GLU A 504 19.39 15.28 25.22
N ILE A 505 20.09 15.25 26.37
CA ILE A 505 19.74 16.01 27.58
C ILE A 505 21.03 16.51 28.25
N VAL A 506 21.08 17.79 28.59
CA VAL A 506 22.20 18.42 29.34
C VAL A 506 21.65 19.26 30.48
N GLU A 507 22.15 19.08 31.68
CA GLU A 507 21.71 19.81 32.88
C GLU A 507 22.83 20.69 33.45
N HIS A 508 22.48 21.92 33.81
CA HIS A 508 23.40 22.89 34.39
C HIS A 508 22.73 23.71 35.48
N ASP A 509 23.43 23.88 36.60
CA ASP A 509 23.09 24.87 37.62
C ASP A 509 23.82 26.18 37.31
N ILE A 510 23.05 27.25 37.09
CA ILE A 510 23.55 28.52 36.61
C ILE A 510 23.16 29.62 37.57
N ARG A 511 24.13 30.49 37.88
CA ARG A 511 23.91 31.70 38.67
C ARG A 511 23.95 32.92 37.74
N GLN A 512 22.88 33.71 37.73
CA GLN A 512 22.80 34.97 37.00
C GLN A 512 22.34 36.08 37.96
N GLY A 513 23.26 37.00 38.28
CA GLY A 513 23.02 38.01 39.31
C GLY A 513 22.77 37.38 40.68
N ASP A 514 21.61 37.69 41.28
CA ASP A 514 21.13 37.09 42.53
C ASP A 514 20.15 35.91 42.30
N GLN A 515 19.91 35.49 41.06
CA GLN A 515 19.05 34.34 40.77
C GLN A 515 19.87 33.06 40.52
N TYR A 516 19.30 31.93 40.94
CA TYR A 516 19.84 30.59 40.74
C TYR A 516 18.86 29.78 39.90
N PHE A 517 19.31 29.34 38.74
CA PHE A 517 18.52 28.57 37.80
C PHE A 517 19.08 27.16 37.65
N HIS A 518 18.20 26.17 37.75
CA HIS A 518 18.48 24.85 37.20
C HIS A 518 17.99 24.84 35.76
N VAL A 519 18.89 24.56 34.80
CA VAL A 519 18.59 24.60 33.37
C VAL A 519 18.81 23.22 32.77
N SER A 520 17.76 22.64 32.19
CA SER A 520 17.81 21.40 31.42
C SER A 520 17.62 21.72 29.94
N ILE A 521 18.56 21.31 29.09
CA ILE A 521 18.49 21.47 27.64
C ILE A 521 18.18 20.11 27.03
N VAL A 522 17.06 20.04 26.32
CA VAL A 522 16.59 18.85 25.61
C VAL A 522 16.65 19.08 24.11
N THR A 523 17.30 18.17 23.37
CA THR A 523 17.37 18.26 21.91
C THR A 523 16.08 17.77 21.27
N ILE A 524 15.38 18.65 20.56
CA ILE A 524 14.16 18.31 19.79
C ILE A 524 14.55 17.75 18.41
N LEU A 525 15.49 18.42 17.73
CA LEU A 525 16.01 18.00 16.44
C LEU A 525 17.52 18.17 16.44
N LYS A 526 18.25 17.05 16.28
CA LYS A 526 19.71 17.04 16.34
C LYS A 526 20.32 18.11 15.44
N TYR A 527 21.24 18.90 16.00
CA TYR A 527 21.95 20.00 15.33
C TYR A 527 21.09 21.17 14.84
N LYS A 528 19.78 21.20 15.17
CA LYS A 528 18.84 22.16 14.61
C LYS A 528 17.95 22.86 15.63
N LEU A 529 17.48 22.15 16.64
CA LEU A 529 16.47 22.67 17.55
C LEU A 529 16.66 22.09 18.95
N VAL A 530 16.77 22.96 19.94
CA VAL A 530 16.90 22.58 21.36
C VAL A 530 15.90 23.36 22.20
N CYS A 531 15.44 22.76 23.29
CA CYS A 531 14.51 23.32 24.26
C CYS A 531 15.22 23.46 25.61
N GLY A 532 15.31 24.67 26.14
CA GLY A 532 15.77 24.94 27.50
C GLY A 532 14.59 25.06 28.44
N ILE A 533 14.62 24.28 29.52
CA ILE A 533 13.69 24.36 30.65
C ILE A 533 14.46 24.94 31.82
N MET A 534 13.98 26.05 32.36
CA MET A 534 14.59 26.82 33.42
C MET A 534 13.70 26.83 34.66
N GLN A 535 14.28 26.47 35.79
CA GLN A 535 13.61 26.46 37.07
C GLN A 535 14.34 27.38 38.05
N ASN A 536 13.62 28.32 38.66
CA ASN A 536 14.19 29.20 39.67
C ASN A 536 14.25 28.47 41.03
N MET A 537 15.46 28.27 41.54
CA MET A 537 15.75 27.55 42.79
C MET A 537 15.42 28.37 44.05
N LYS A 538 15.13 29.67 43.92
CA LYS A 538 14.69 30.54 45.03
C LYS A 538 13.18 30.59 45.24
N ASP A 539 12.38 30.07 44.30
CA ASP A 539 10.92 30.09 44.40
C ASP A 539 10.41 29.12 45.49
N GLU A 540 9.48 29.57 46.35
CA GLU A 540 8.94 28.79 47.48
C GLU A 540 8.19 27.53 47.01
N ARG A 541 7.56 27.59 45.83
CA ARG A 541 6.81 26.48 45.23
C ARG A 541 7.75 25.35 44.80
N THR A 542 8.81 25.71 44.07
CA THR A 542 9.90 24.82 43.67
C THR A 542 10.58 24.16 44.87
N ARG A 543 10.84 24.92 45.95
CA ARG A 543 11.42 24.37 47.18
C ARG A 543 10.54 23.33 47.85
N ARG A 544 9.21 23.52 47.87
CA ARG A 544 8.27 22.53 48.43
C ARG A 544 8.20 21.27 47.59
N GLU A 545 8.13 21.38 46.26
CA GLU A 545 8.11 20.23 45.36
C GLU A 545 9.42 19.42 45.45
N MET A 546 10.58 20.09 45.36
CA MET A 546 11.89 19.44 45.49
C MET A 546 12.15 18.84 46.88
N ALA A 547 11.66 19.46 47.95
CA ALA A 547 11.74 18.89 49.29
C ALA A 547 10.93 17.59 49.38
N THR A 548 9.76 17.54 48.76
CA THR A 548 8.90 16.36 48.74
C THR A 548 9.52 15.23 47.91
N ASP A 549 10.05 15.54 46.72
CA ASP A 549 10.73 14.55 45.86
C ASP A 549 12.02 14.02 46.49
N ARG A 550 12.83 14.87 47.13
CA ARG A 550 14.04 14.43 47.86
C ARG A 550 13.68 13.56 49.05
N VAL A 551 12.62 13.90 49.80
CA VAL A 551 12.12 13.05 50.88
C VAL A 551 11.66 11.69 50.33
N GLN A 552 10.94 11.68 49.21
CA GLN A 552 10.45 10.45 48.59
C GLN A 552 11.60 9.57 48.05
N GLN A 553 12.64 10.19 47.46
CA GLN A 553 13.86 9.49 47.04
C GLN A 553 14.59 8.87 48.22
N VAL A 554 14.77 9.61 49.31
CA VAL A 554 15.42 9.11 50.54
C VAL A 554 14.62 7.95 51.14
N ILE A 555 13.30 8.05 51.19
CA ILE A 555 12.41 6.96 51.65
C ILE A 555 12.59 5.72 50.76
N THR A 556 12.59 5.90 49.44
CA THR A 556 12.74 4.80 48.47
C THR A 556 14.12 4.13 48.60
N GLN A 557 15.17 4.92 48.78
CA GLN A 557 16.53 4.42 48.93
C GLN A 557 16.73 3.68 50.26
N ASN A 558 16.17 4.21 51.36
CA ASN A 558 16.15 3.51 52.64
C ASN A 558 15.36 2.20 52.57
N MET A 559 14.21 2.17 51.88
CA MET A 559 13.44 0.94 51.66
C MET A 559 14.25 -0.12 50.90
N LYS A 560 15.00 0.26 49.86
CA LYS A 560 15.90 -0.66 49.14
C LYS A 560 17.00 -1.23 50.02
N VAL A 561 17.62 -0.41 50.87
CA VAL A 561 18.66 -0.85 51.82
C VAL A 561 18.06 -1.82 52.84
N VAL A 562 16.88 -1.51 53.39
CA VAL A 562 16.18 -2.40 54.33
C VAL A 562 15.83 -3.74 53.67
N GLN A 563 15.36 -3.73 52.42
CA GLN A 563 15.09 -4.96 51.67
C GLN A 563 16.36 -5.79 51.42
N GLN A 564 17.50 -5.15 51.11
CA GLN A 564 18.79 -5.84 50.98
C GLN A 564 19.25 -6.45 52.30
N ILE A 565 19.10 -5.74 53.42
CA ILE A 565 19.43 -6.27 54.76
C ILE A 565 18.52 -7.46 55.08
N ALA A 566 17.22 -7.36 54.83
CA ALA A 566 16.28 -8.46 55.05
C ALA A 566 16.58 -9.68 54.18
N PHE A 567 16.97 -9.46 52.91
CA PHE A 567 17.40 -10.52 52.00
C PHE A 567 18.66 -11.22 52.53
N LEU A 568 19.71 -10.48 52.88
CA LEU A 568 20.97 -11.03 53.41
C LEU A 568 20.77 -11.78 54.75
N LEU A 569 19.88 -11.29 55.60
CA LEU A 569 19.50 -11.97 56.85
C LEU A 569 18.74 -13.26 56.57
N GLY A 570 17.81 -13.25 55.62
CA GLY A 570 17.05 -14.44 55.21
C GLY A 570 17.96 -15.50 54.58
N GLU A 571 18.90 -15.09 53.73
CA GLU A 571 19.88 -15.98 53.10
C GLU A 571 20.81 -16.62 54.15
N ASN A 572 21.29 -15.84 55.12
CA ASN A 572 22.10 -16.36 56.23
C ASN A 572 21.30 -17.34 57.10
N ALA A 573 20.04 -17.04 57.41
CA ALA A 573 19.20 -17.91 58.21
C ALA A 573 18.95 -19.25 57.48
N ALA A 574 18.60 -19.21 56.20
CA ALA A 574 18.39 -20.40 55.38
C ALA A 574 19.68 -21.22 55.22
N PHE A 575 20.83 -20.57 55.02
CA PHE A 575 22.13 -21.25 54.98
C PHE A 575 22.47 -21.92 56.32
N THR A 576 22.23 -21.24 57.42
CA THR A 576 22.46 -21.76 58.78
C THR A 576 21.54 -22.94 59.09
N GLU A 577 20.26 -22.84 58.72
CA GLU A 577 19.28 -23.94 58.87
C GLU A 577 19.67 -25.15 58.02
N THR A 578 20.07 -24.94 56.77
CA THR A 578 20.51 -26.03 55.87
C THR A 578 21.76 -26.71 56.41
N MET A 579 22.74 -25.94 56.91
CA MET A 579 23.95 -26.48 57.53
C MET A 579 23.64 -27.24 58.82
N LEU A 580 22.80 -26.69 59.70
CA LEU A 580 22.38 -27.37 60.93
C LEU A 580 21.63 -28.66 60.63
N ASN A 581 20.69 -28.66 59.67
CA ASN A 581 19.97 -29.86 59.26
C ASN A 581 20.92 -30.90 58.64
N SER A 582 21.90 -30.51 57.83
CA SER A 582 22.91 -31.46 57.32
C SER A 582 23.78 -32.09 58.42
N VAL A 583 24.04 -31.35 59.51
CA VAL A 583 24.76 -31.87 60.68
C VAL A 583 23.87 -32.81 61.50
N ILE A 584 22.57 -32.52 61.62
CA ILE A 584 21.60 -33.40 62.27
C ILE A 584 21.41 -34.69 61.46
N ASP A 585 21.19 -34.59 60.14
CA ASP A 585 21.01 -35.74 59.25
C ASP A 585 22.25 -36.65 59.20
N SER A 586 23.45 -36.10 59.38
CA SER A 586 24.68 -36.89 59.48
C SER A 586 24.90 -37.55 60.85
N HIS A 587 24.19 -37.11 61.89
CA HIS A 587 24.19 -37.73 63.21
C HIS A 587 23.09 -38.79 63.38
N ASP A 588 21.97 -38.69 62.66
CA ASP A 588 20.88 -39.68 62.66
C ASP A 588 21.12 -40.87 61.69
N ALA A 589 22.17 -40.79 60.85
CA ALA A 589 22.55 -41.84 59.89
C ALA A 589 23.63 -42.83 60.40
N GLY A 590 23.98 -42.79 61.69
CA GLY A 590 24.89 -43.74 62.37
C GLY A 590 24.18 -44.44 63.53
#